data_AF-A0A1H3T5D2-F1
#
_entry.id   AF-A0A1H3T5D2-F1
#
_cell.length_a   1.000
_cell.length_b   1.000
_cell.length_c   1.000
_cell.angle_alpha   90.00
_cell.angle_beta   90.00
_cell.angle_gamma   90.00
#
_symmetry.space_group_name_H-M   'P 1'
#
loop_
_entity.id
_entity.type
_entity.pdbx_description
1 polymer ?
#
loop_
_entity_poly.entity_id
_entity_poly.type
_entity_poly.pdbx_seq_one_letter_code
_entity_poly.pdbx_strand_id
1 'polypeptide(L)'
;MLSNTVHTPNKKKKWIILGVIALIVVVAAVNIFVMQGKKKGAAEGDAVSFEKVTERSLNNTKLISGQVKPGNIESFYADPTKGKVKDIAVKEGQEVEKGTKLFSYDNEEINLQLKQAELEQKMATMRYDQAQKKIDSLKKDIKKAKDSGAGKEV
;
A
#
# COMPACT_ATOMS: atom_id res chain seq x y z
N MET A 1 65.61 40.07 -108.84
CA MET A 1 64.82 39.12 -108.03
C MET A 1 64.97 39.51 -106.56
N LEU A 2 63.82 39.77 -105.93
CA LEU A 2 63.47 40.05 -104.52
C LEU A 2 64.60 40.26 -103.49
N SER A 3 64.71 41.50 -103.01
CA SER A 3 65.60 41.94 -101.93
C SER A 3 65.04 41.57 -100.54
N ASN A 4 65.86 40.90 -99.75
CA ASN A 4 65.60 40.49 -98.37
C ASN A 4 65.86 41.66 -97.41
N THR A 5 64.94 41.97 -96.50
CA THR A 5 65.08 43.03 -95.49
C THR A 5 65.29 42.42 -94.10
N VAL A 6 66.47 42.70 -93.53
CA VAL A 6 66.90 42.26 -92.19
C VAL A 6 66.16 43.06 -91.11
N HIS A 7 65.43 42.39 -90.21
CA HIS A 7 64.77 43.02 -89.06
C HIS A 7 65.67 42.99 -87.82
N THR A 8 66.14 44.17 -87.39
CA THR A 8 67.00 44.39 -86.23
C THR A 8 66.27 44.23 -84.87
N PRO A 9 66.89 43.61 -83.84
CA PRO A 9 66.28 43.45 -82.52
C PRO A 9 66.41 44.72 -81.66
N ASN A 10 65.29 45.39 -81.38
CA ASN A 10 65.23 46.48 -80.40
C ASN A 10 65.16 45.93 -78.96
N LYS A 11 66.21 46.17 -78.15
CA LYS A 11 66.40 45.62 -76.80
C LYS A 11 65.23 45.87 -75.82
N LYS A 12 64.44 46.92 -76.03
CA LYS A 12 63.26 47.26 -75.22
C LYS A 12 62.08 46.28 -75.40
N LYS A 13 61.92 45.67 -76.59
CA LYS A 13 60.83 44.71 -76.86
C LYS A 13 61.09 43.33 -76.23
N LYS A 14 62.36 42.93 -76.09
CA LYS A 14 62.74 41.68 -75.40
C LYS A 14 62.43 41.70 -73.91
N TRP A 15 62.57 42.87 -73.25
CA TRP A 15 62.22 43.04 -71.84
C TRP A 15 60.71 42.95 -71.57
N ILE A 16 59.89 43.47 -72.49
CA ILE A 16 58.43 43.35 -72.40
C ILE A 16 58.00 41.89 -72.53
N ILE A 17 58.56 41.14 -73.48
CA ILE A 17 58.27 39.71 -73.66
C ILE A 17 58.68 38.91 -72.41
N LEU A 18 59.84 39.21 -71.81
CA LEU A 18 60.30 38.54 -70.59
C LEU A 18 59.37 38.83 -69.39
N GLY A 19 58.86 40.06 -69.28
CA GLY A 19 57.89 40.45 -68.25
C GLY A 19 56.55 39.71 -68.39
N VAL A 20 56.06 39.53 -69.62
CA VAL A 20 54.81 38.78 -69.88
C VAL A 20 54.97 37.29 -69.54
N ILE A 21 56.12 36.69 -69.87
CA ILE A 21 56.40 35.28 -69.53
C ILE A 21 56.47 35.10 -68.00
N ALA A 22 57.13 36.02 -67.28
CA ALA A 22 57.19 35.98 -65.83
C ALA A 22 55.79 36.08 -65.18
N LEU A 23 54.91 36.93 -65.72
CA LEU A 23 53.54 37.08 -65.24
C LEU A 23 52.74 35.77 -65.37
N ILE A 24 52.86 35.07 -66.50
CA ILE A 24 52.15 33.81 -66.75
C ILE A 24 52.59 32.72 -65.77
N VAL A 25 53.89 32.64 -65.46
CA VAL A 25 54.44 31.66 -64.50
C VAL A 25 53.91 31.92 -63.08
N VAL A 26 53.82 33.18 -62.67
CA VAL A 26 53.27 33.55 -61.35
C VAL A 26 51.80 33.16 -61.22
N VAL A 27 50.98 33.42 -62.25
CA VAL A 27 49.56 33.05 -62.24
C VAL A 27 49.38 31.54 -62.16
N ALA A 28 50.18 30.77 -62.91
CA ALA A 28 50.13 29.31 -62.86
C ALA A 28 50.53 28.76 -61.47
N ALA A 29 51.57 29.31 -60.84
CA ALA A 29 52.02 28.90 -59.51
C ALA A 29 50.97 29.18 -58.43
N VAL A 30 50.32 30.35 -58.46
CA VAL A 30 49.24 30.69 -57.52
C VAL A 30 48.06 29.74 -57.65
N ASN A 31 47.67 29.40 -58.89
CA ASN A 31 46.54 28.49 -59.12
C ASN A 31 46.83 27.08 -58.61
N ILE A 32 48.06 26.57 -58.80
CA ILE A 32 48.48 25.25 -58.30
C ILE A 32 48.52 25.25 -56.76
N PHE A 33 49.03 26.33 -56.14
CA PHE A 33 49.11 26.46 -54.68
C PHE A 33 47.71 26.49 -54.03
N VAL A 34 46.78 27.25 -54.60
CA VAL A 34 45.38 27.31 -54.13
C VAL A 34 44.68 25.95 -54.29
N MET A 35 44.98 25.21 -55.37
CA MET A 35 44.38 23.90 -55.60
C MET A 35 44.98 22.78 -54.72
N GLN A 36 46.25 22.90 -54.31
CA GLN A 36 46.86 22.01 -53.32
C GLN A 36 46.36 22.29 -51.88
N GLY A 37 46.08 23.54 -51.54
CA GLY A 37 45.50 23.92 -50.24
C GLY A 37 44.11 23.36 -49.99
N LYS A 38 43.34 23.07 -51.06
CA LYS A 38 41.97 22.52 -50.98
C LYS A 38 41.90 20.99 -50.87
N LYS A 39 43.03 20.26 -50.90
CA LYS A 39 43.05 18.78 -50.78
C LYS A 39 43.14 18.26 -49.35
N LYS A 40 43.01 19.12 -48.33
CA LYS A 40 42.86 18.73 -46.92
C LYS A 40 41.45 19.03 -46.41
N GLY A 41 40.43 18.69 -47.19
CA GLY A 41 39.10 18.46 -46.65
C GLY A 41 39.14 17.13 -45.89
N ALA A 42 39.53 17.16 -44.63
CA ALA A 42 39.26 16.06 -43.70
C ALA A 42 37.73 15.85 -43.72
N ALA A 43 37.29 14.64 -44.02
CA ALA A 43 35.89 14.29 -43.87
C ALA A 43 35.50 14.54 -42.41
N GLU A 44 34.68 15.56 -42.17
CA GLU A 44 33.96 15.74 -40.92
C GLU A 44 32.99 14.56 -40.81
N GLY A 45 33.45 13.46 -40.25
CA GLY A 45 32.56 12.44 -39.72
C GLY A 45 31.87 13.06 -38.51
N ASP A 46 30.56 13.22 -38.58
CA ASP A 46 29.72 13.69 -37.47
C ASP A 46 30.13 12.98 -36.18
N ALA A 47 30.67 13.75 -35.22
CA ALA A 47 31.11 13.22 -33.95
C ALA A 47 29.89 12.85 -33.10
N VAL A 48 29.49 11.58 -33.15
CA VAL A 48 28.42 11.04 -32.32
C VAL A 48 28.95 10.62 -30.94
N SER A 49 28.31 11.13 -29.89
CA SER A 49 28.63 10.77 -28.50
C SER A 49 27.84 9.52 -28.09
N PHE A 50 28.53 8.49 -27.60
CA PHE A 50 27.93 7.27 -27.09
C PHE A 50 27.88 7.29 -25.56
N GLU A 51 26.73 6.94 -24.98
CA GLU A 51 26.58 6.73 -23.55
C GLU A 51 26.50 5.21 -23.23
N LYS A 52 27.16 4.80 -22.15
CA LYS A 52 27.23 3.38 -21.76
C LYS A 52 25.91 2.98 -21.07
N VAL A 53 25.16 2.09 -21.69
CA VAL A 53 23.94 1.52 -21.10
C VAL A 53 24.31 0.67 -19.90
N THR A 54 23.66 0.93 -18.77
CA THR A 54 23.75 0.12 -17.55
C THR A 54 22.37 -0.43 -17.22
N GLU A 55 22.29 -1.73 -16.98
CA GLU A 55 21.07 -2.36 -16.48
C GLU A 55 20.85 -1.93 -15.04
N ARG A 56 19.67 -1.38 -14.77
CA ARG A 56 19.20 -1.05 -13.43
C ARG A 56 17.81 -1.61 -13.24
N SER A 57 17.53 -2.08 -12.02
CA SER A 57 16.17 -2.45 -11.66
C SER A 57 15.30 -1.20 -11.60
N LEU A 58 14.25 -1.17 -12.42
CA LEU A 58 13.24 -0.11 -12.46
C LEU A 58 11.98 -0.65 -11.79
N ASN A 59 11.70 -0.13 -10.60
CA ASN A 59 10.44 -0.43 -9.91
C ASN A 59 9.33 0.44 -10.52
N ASN A 60 8.43 -0.19 -11.28
CA ASN A 60 7.28 0.49 -11.86
C ASN A 60 6.09 0.45 -10.88
N THR A 61 6.05 1.40 -9.96
CA THR A 61 4.93 1.52 -9.02
C THR A 61 3.81 2.37 -9.63
N LYS A 62 2.60 1.82 -9.69
CA LYS A 62 1.40 2.59 -10.06
C LYS A 62 0.75 3.16 -8.81
N LEU A 63 0.52 4.47 -8.79
CA LEU A 63 -0.26 5.11 -7.75
C LEU A 63 -1.75 4.86 -8.02
N ILE A 64 -2.43 4.21 -7.08
CA ILE A 64 -3.86 3.90 -7.17
C ILE A 64 -4.53 4.50 -5.95
N SER A 65 -5.61 5.23 -6.17
CA SER A 65 -6.44 5.76 -5.08
C SER A 65 -7.30 4.65 -4.48
N GLY A 66 -7.31 4.56 -3.16
CA GLY A 66 -8.15 3.64 -2.40
C GLY A 66 -8.75 4.33 -1.18
N GLN A 67 -9.75 3.71 -0.57
CA GLN A 67 -10.35 4.16 0.68
C GLN A 67 -10.16 3.10 1.76
N VAL A 68 -9.75 3.52 2.95
CA VAL A 68 -9.69 2.63 4.12
C VAL A 68 -11.10 2.51 4.69
N LYS A 69 -11.56 1.27 4.86
CA LYS A 69 -12.83 0.95 5.51
C LYS A 69 -12.58 0.07 6.73
N PRO A 70 -13.37 0.22 7.81
CA PRO A 70 -13.34 -0.72 8.92
C PRO A 70 -13.59 -2.15 8.43
N GLY A 71 -12.89 -3.12 9.01
CA GLY A 71 -13.05 -4.53 8.65
C GLY A 71 -14.48 -5.04 8.89
N ASN A 72 -15.11 -4.56 9.96
CA ASN A 72 -16.52 -4.83 10.29
C ASN A 72 -17.16 -3.55 10.84
N ILE A 73 -18.44 -3.35 10.52
CA ILE A 73 -19.28 -2.30 11.09
C ILE A 73 -20.55 -2.97 11.57
N GLU A 74 -20.83 -2.90 12.86
CA GLU A 74 -22.07 -3.36 13.46
C GLU A 74 -22.82 -2.17 14.06
N SER A 75 -24.13 -2.18 13.92
CA SER A 75 -25.01 -1.13 14.46
C SER A 75 -26.05 -1.78 15.34
N PHE A 76 -26.10 -1.35 16.60
CA PHE A 76 -27.07 -1.84 17.57
C PHE A 76 -28.24 -0.88 17.65
N TYR A 77 -29.44 -1.38 17.37
CA TYR A 77 -30.68 -0.62 17.45
C TYR A 77 -31.48 -1.05 18.67
N ALA A 78 -32.24 -0.10 19.24
CA ALA A 78 -33.20 -0.41 20.28
C ALA A 78 -34.34 -1.26 19.70
N ASP A 79 -34.69 -2.34 20.40
CA ASP A 79 -35.74 -3.29 20.05
C ASP A 79 -36.94 -3.05 20.96
N PRO A 80 -38.05 -2.50 20.46
CA PRO A 80 -39.23 -2.19 21.26
C PRO A 80 -39.85 -3.41 21.94
N THR A 81 -39.65 -4.62 21.39
CA THR A 81 -40.21 -5.86 21.96
C THR A 81 -39.52 -6.26 23.27
N LYS A 82 -38.31 -5.76 23.51
CA LYS A 82 -37.51 -6.06 24.71
C LYS A 82 -37.78 -5.09 25.86
N GLY A 83 -38.61 -4.08 25.64
CA GLY A 83 -38.93 -3.03 26.60
C GLY A 83 -38.31 -1.68 26.23
N LYS A 84 -38.28 -0.75 27.18
CA LYS A 84 -37.74 0.60 26.97
C LYS A 84 -36.25 0.62 27.29
N VAL A 85 -35.46 1.40 26.57
CA VAL A 85 -34.06 1.63 26.95
C VAL A 85 -34.05 2.36 28.28
N LYS A 86 -33.40 1.76 29.27
CA LYS A 86 -33.30 2.27 30.63
C LYS A 86 -32.11 3.21 30.77
N ASP A 87 -30.92 2.66 30.55
CA ASP A 87 -29.64 3.33 30.79
C ASP A 87 -28.64 2.95 29.69
N ILE A 88 -27.81 3.92 29.31
CA ILE A 88 -26.64 3.74 28.43
C ILE A 88 -25.40 3.70 29.32
N ALA A 89 -24.63 2.62 29.24
CA ALA A 89 -23.50 2.34 30.12
C ALA A 89 -22.14 2.78 29.54
N VAL A 90 -22.14 3.32 28.31
CA VAL A 90 -20.93 3.72 27.58
C VAL A 90 -21.00 5.16 27.12
N LYS A 91 -19.83 5.77 26.87
CA LYS A 91 -19.72 7.12 26.31
C LYS A 91 -19.33 7.08 24.84
N GLU A 92 -19.64 8.16 24.12
CA GLU A 92 -19.21 8.32 22.73
C GLU A 92 -17.68 8.27 22.61
N GLY A 93 -17.18 7.52 21.62
CA GLY A 93 -15.74 7.33 21.39
C GLY A 93 -15.05 6.37 22.36
N GLN A 94 -15.78 5.74 23.29
CA GLN A 94 -15.22 4.75 24.20
C GLN A 94 -14.88 3.44 23.46
N GLU A 95 -13.67 2.93 23.70
CA GLU A 95 -13.28 1.59 23.27
C GLU A 95 -13.94 0.53 24.17
N VAL A 96 -14.51 -0.51 23.55
CA VAL A 96 -15.26 -1.56 24.24
C VAL A 96 -14.81 -2.94 23.77
N GLU A 97 -14.72 -3.87 24.71
CA GLU A 97 -14.39 -5.27 24.41
C GLU A 97 -15.64 -6.12 24.23
N LYS A 98 -15.48 -7.31 23.65
CA LYS A 98 -16.58 -8.27 23.48
C LYS A 98 -17.19 -8.63 24.84
N GLY A 99 -18.51 -8.48 24.94
CA GLY A 99 -19.26 -8.74 26.17
C GLY A 99 -19.46 -7.50 27.05
N THR A 100 -18.87 -6.36 26.70
CA THR A 100 -19.12 -5.10 27.39
C THR A 100 -20.59 -4.71 27.26
N LYS A 101 -21.22 -4.37 28.39
CA LYS A 101 -22.59 -3.89 28.43
C LYS A 101 -22.66 -2.49 27.81
N LEU A 102 -23.42 -2.34 26.72
CA LEU A 102 -23.61 -1.04 26.05
C LEU A 102 -24.79 -0.27 26.63
N PHE A 103 -25.94 -0.94 26.80
CA PHE A 103 -27.16 -0.37 27.36
C PHE A 103 -28.02 -1.48 28.00
N SER A 104 -29.04 -1.11 28.76
CA SER A 104 -30.03 -2.05 29.31
C SER A 104 -31.46 -1.67 28.95
N TYR A 105 -32.31 -2.70 28.86
CA TYR A 105 -33.76 -2.53 28.77
C TYR A 105 -34.39 -2.59 30.16
N ASP A 106 -35.52 -1.91 30.30
CA ASP A 106 -36.49 -2.12 31.37
C ASP A 106 -37.77 -2.71 30.77
N ASN A 107 -38.19 -3.85 31.31
CA ASN A 107 -39.40 -4.55 30.93
C ASN A 107 -40.10 -5.05 32.21
N GLU A 108 -41.18 -4.37 32.57
CA GLU A 108 -41.94 -4.67 33.78
C GLU A 108 -42.55 -6.08 33.77
N GLU A 109 -42.96 -6.57 32.60
CA GLU A 109 -43.55 -7.91 32.45
C GLU A 109 -42.51 -9.01 32.69
N ILE A 110 -41.32 -8.88 32.10
CA ILE A 110 -40.20 -9.81 32.35
C ILE A 110 -39.79 -9.77 33.82
N ASN A 111 -39.73 -8.57 34.42
CA ASN A 111 -39.40 -8.42 35.84
C ASN A 111 -40.42 -9.12 36.75
N LEU A 112 -41.71 -9.09 36.39
CA LEU A 112 -42.76 -9.79 37.13
C LEU A 112 -42.64 -11.31 36.98
N GLN A 113 -42.42 -11.80 35.76
CA GLN A 113 -42.20 -13.22 35.49
C GLN A 113 -40.98 -13.77 36.24
N LEU A 114 -39.89 -12.99 36.29
CA LEU A 114 -38.69 -13.35 37.05
C LEU A 114 -38.99 -13.50 38.55
N LYS A 115 -39.68 -12.52 39.15
CA LYS A 115 -40.09 -12.60 40.56
C LYS A 115 -40.98 -13.80 40.86
N GLN A 116 -41.90 -14.13 39.96
CA GLN A 116 -42.76 -15.30 40.09
C GLN A 116 -41.93 -16.60 40.07
N ALA A 117 -41.00 -16.73 39.11
CA ALA A 117 -40.11 -17.88 39.02
C ALA A 117 -39.19 -18.01 40.25
N GLU A 118 -38.65 -16.91 40.77
CA GLU A 118 -37.85 -16.89 42.00
C GLU A 118 -38.68 -17.36 43.22
N LEU A 119 -39.94 -16.92 43.32
CA LEU A 119 -40.84 -17.36 44.39
C LEU A 119 -41.14 -18.86 44.30
N GLU A 120 -41.39 -19.37 43.10
CA GLU A 120 -41.60 -20.79 42.85
C GLU A 120 -40.36 -21.63 43.18
N GLN A 121 -39.17 -21.17 42.77
CA GLN A 121 -37.90 -21.79 43.13
C GLN A 121 -37.74 -21.86 44.64
N LYS A 122 -38.00 -20.75 45.35
CA LYS A 122 -37.92 -20.70 46.82
C LYS A 122 -38.90 -21.67 47.47
N MET A 123 -40.13 -21.77 46.98
CA MET A 123 -41.10 -22.75 47.46
C MET A 123 -40.64 -24.20 47.22
N ALA A 124 -40.06 -24.49 46.06
CA ALA A 124 -39.52 -25.80 45.74
C ALA A 124 -38.35 -26.16 46.68
N THR A 125 -37.42 -25.24 46.92
CA THR A 125 -36.31 -25.43 47.87
C THR A 125 -36.83 -25.68 49.29
N MET A 126 -37.82 -24.92 49.77
CA MET A 126 -38.41 -25.15 51.09
C MET A 126 -39.05 -26.54 51.21
N ARG A 127 -39.75 -27.01 50.17
CA ARG A 127 -40.33 -28.37 50.13
C ARG A 127 -39.24 -29.44 50.12
N TYR A 128 -38.17 -29.23 49.36
CA TYR A 128 -37.01 -30.11 49.34
C TYR A 128 -36.37 -30.22 50.72
N ASP A 129 -36.11 -29.10 51.38
CA ASP A 129 -35.51 -29.07 52.72
C ASP A 129 -36.38 -29.77 53.77
N GLN A 130 -37.71 -29.58 53.69
CA GLN A 130 -38.66 -30.27 54.55
C GLN A 130 -38.66 -31.78 54.31
N ALA A 131 -38.64 -32.21 53.05
CA ALA A 131 -38.57 -33.63 52.69
C ALA A 131 -37.25 -34.25 53.17
N GLN A 132 -36.14 -33.54 53.01
CA GLN A 132 -34.82 -33.99 53.46
C GLN A 132 -34.77 -34.16 54.98
N LYS A 133 -35.28 -33.17 55.73
CA LYS A 133 -35.42 -33.27 57.20
C LYS A 133 -36.25 -34.47 57.63
N LYS A 134 -37.33 -34.77 56.91
CA LYS A 134 -38.19 -35.95 57.18
C LYS A 134 -37.47 -37.26 56.87
N ILE A 135 -36.68 -37.32 55.79
CA ILE A 135 -35.84 -38.49 55.49
C ILE A 135 -34.82 -38.71 56.60
N ASP A 136 -34.16 -37.65 57.07
CA ASP A 136 -33.14 -37.75 58.11
C ASP A 136 -33.72 -38.17 59.46
N SER A 137 -34.91 -37.66 59.83
CA SER A 137 -35.61 -38.10 61.03
C SER A 137 -36.01 -39.57 60.95
N LEU A 138 -36.59 -40.01 59.82
CA LEU A 138 -36.97 -41.41 59.61
C LEU A 138 -35.77 -42.34 59.65
N LYS A 139 -34.63 -41.95 59.05
CA LYS A 139 -33.37 -42.72 59.13
C LYS A 139 -32.89 -42.85 60.58
N LYS A 140 -32.97 -41.78 61.37
CA LYS A 140 -32.59 -41.79 62.79
C LYS A 140 -33.49 -42.72 63.60
N ASP A 141 -34.78 -42.72 63.34
CA ASP A 141 -35.75 -43.57 64.03
C ASP A 141 -35.59 -45.05 63.66
N ILE A 142 -35.34 -45.37 62.38
CA ILE A 142 -35.01 -46.73 61.92
C ILE A 142 -33.74 -47.24 62.61
N LYS A 143 -32.70 -46.41 62.73
CA LYS A 143 -31.46 -46.77 63.42
C LYS A 143 -31.72 -47.10 64.90
N LYS A 144 -32.44 -46.24 65.61
CA LYS A 144 -32.83 -46.48 67.02
C LYS A 144 -33.63 -47.76 67.18
N ALA A 145 -34.61 -48.00 66.30
CA ALA A 145 -35.44 -49.20 66.35
C ALA A 145 -34.59 -50.47 66.17
N LYS A 146 -33.65 -50.46 65.21
CA LYS A 146 -32.69 -51.55 64.98
C LYS A 146 -31.81 -51.81 66.21
N ASP A 147 -31.30 -50.76 66.85
CA ASP A 147 -30.45 -50.86 68.03
C ASP A 147 -31.24 -51.36 69.26
N SER A 148 -32.53 -51.03 69.37
CA SER A 148 -33.42 -51.49 70.47
C SER A 148 -34.00 -52.90 70.29
N GLY A 149 -34.04 -53.43 69.06
CA GLY A 149 -34.57 -54.76 68.76
C GLY A 149 -33.58 -55.91 69.01
N ALA A 150 -32.27 -55.62 69.02
CA ALA A 150 -31.22 -56.63 69.22
C ALA A 150 -30.91 -56.95 70.70
N GLY A 151 -31.71 -56.46 71.66
CA GLY A 151 -31.45 -56.57 73.10
C GLY A 151 -32.51 -57.32 73.93
N LYS A 152 -33.47 -58.01 73.32
CA LYS A 152 -34.50 -58.79 74.03
C LYS A 152 -34.63 -60.21 73.48
N GLU A 153 -33.51 -60.93 73.44
CA GLU A 153 -33.51 -62.39 73.49
C GLU A 153 -32.42 -62.81 74.48
N VAL A 154 -32.80 -62.95 75.75
CA VAL A 154 -32.23 -63.86 76.76
C VAL A 154 -33.27 -64.07 77.85
#